data_AF-A0A7S1QTU9-F1
#
_entry.id   AF-A0A7S1QTU9-F1
#
_cell.length_a   1.000
_cell.length_b   1.000
_cell.length_c   1.000
_cell.angle_alpha   90.00
_cell.angle_beta   90.00
_cell.angle_gamma   90.00
#
_symmetry.space_group_name_H-M   'P 1'
#
loop_
_entity.id
_entity.type
_entity.pdbx_description
1 polymer ?
#
loop_
_entity_poly.entity_id
_entity_poly.type
_entity_poly.pdbx_seq_one_letter_code
_entity_poly.pdbx_strand_id
1 'polypeptide(L)'
;KSDFYTHCMDIPPQYGAPFPNNNTTALRVRSLVNPKEARLPVTWDKDPEPLTKAQTKMPMSSHLTEAAWSLVRNHEAVARFCARAAGGDVGDWARGNPTRSELADPYARPNLSLVEVVDSLLLLVAGALLHDGPEVLKTSGSIVEASGLERSRWKEVGPCLAYLRDRVGVPRDMQMPAAKLLRAYLGEAIASLPAS
;
A
#
# COMPACT_ATOMS: atom_id res chain seq x y z
N LYS A 1 6.81 -18.78 -4.91
CA LYS A 1 6.93 -18.45 -3.47
C LYS A 1 5.88 -17.39 -3.17
N SER A 2 4.74 -17.82 -2.65
CA SER A 2 3.67 -16.97 -2.13
C SER A 2 3.97 -16.62 -0.65
N ASP A 3 3.44 -15.51 -0.13
CA ASP A 3 3.52 -15.22 1.31
C ASP A 3 2.59 -16.11 2.13
N PHE A 4 2.78 -16.05 3.45
CA PHE A 4 1.94 -16.66 4.45
C PHE A 4 0.45 -16.33 4.27
N TYR A 5 0.13 -15.13 3.75
CA TYR A 5 -1.23 -14.66 3.52
C TYR A 5 -1.93 -15.32 2.34
N THR A 6 -1.18 -15.69 1.31
CA THR A 6 -1.73 -16.41 0.15
C THR A 6 -2.27 -17.79 0.53
N HIS A 7 -1.68 -18.46 1.53
CA HIS A 7 -2.13 -19.79 1.97
C HIS A 7 -3.38 -19.76 2.87
N CYS A 8 -3.77 -18.61 3.43
CA CYS A 8 -4.97 -18.53 4.28
C CYS A 8 -6.28 -18.69 3.49
N MET A 9 -6.26 -18.47 2.17
CA MET A 9 -7.43 -18.61 1.29
C MET A 9 -7.23 -19.68 0.19
N ASP A 10 -6.02 -20.24 0.06
CA ASP A 10 -5.71 -21.36 -0.83
C ASP A 10 -5.95 -22.71 -0.12
N ILE A 11 -7.15 -22.85 0.45
CA ILE A 11 -7.57 -24.12 1.04
C ILE A 11 -8.06 -25.00 -0.12
N PRO A 12 -7.59 -26.26 -0.24
CA PRO A 12 -8.09 -27.15 -1.27
C PRO A 12 -9.63 -27.18 -1.27
N PRO A 13 -10.32 -27.12 -2.43
CA PRO A 13 -11.77 -26.98 -2.51
C PRO A 13 -12.55 -28.01 -1.68
N GLN A 14 -11.93 -29.15 -1.40
CA GLN A 14 -12.48 -30.24 -0.58
C GLN A 14 -12.74 -29.85 0.88
N TYR A 15 -12.10 -28.80 1.41
CA TYR A 15 -12.23 -28.35 2.80
C TYR A 15 -13.28 -27.24 2.99
N GLY A 16 -13.95 -26.80 1.92
CA GLY A 16 -14.98 -25.77 1.97
C GLY A 16 -14.42 -24.34 2.04
N ALA A 17 -15.33 -23.37 2.18
CA ALA A 17 -14.96 -21.96 2.26
C ALA A 17 -14.21 -21.66 3.58
N PRO A 18 -13.18 -20.80 3.57
CA PRO A 18 -12.54 -20.35 4.79
C PRO A 18 -13.56 -19.60 5.67
N PHE A 19 -13.64 -19.98 6.95
CA PHE A 19 -14.47 -19.29 7.93
C PHE A 19 -13.61 -18.34 8.77
N PRO A 20 -13.97 -17.04 8.87
CA PRO A 20 -13.22 -16.11 9.68
C PRO A 20 -13.37 -16.44 11.16
N ASN A 21 -12.25 -16.57 11.87
CA ASN A 21 -12.27 -16.59 13.33
C ASN A 21 -12.47 -15.16 13.85
N ASN A 22 -13.67 -14.89 14.37
CA ASN A 22 -14.06 -13.56 14.85
C ASN A 22 -13.84 -13.38 16.36
N ASN A 23 -13.00 -14.20 17.00
CA ASN A 23 -12.65 -13.98 18.40
C ASN A 23 -11.80 -12.70 18.56
N THR A 24 -11.82 -12.12 19.76
CA THR A 24 -11.15 -10.84 20.06
C THR A 24 -9.66 -10.85 19.70
N THR A 25 -8.98 -11.97 19.95
CA THR A 25 -7.54 -12.12 19.66
C THR A 25 -7.27 -12.12 18.14
N ALA A 26 -8.06 -12.86 17.36
CA ALA A 26 -7.92 -12.95 15.91
C ALA A 26 -8.24 -11.61 15.25
N LEU A 27 -9.28 -10.91 15.71
CA LEU A 27 -9.58 -9.54 15.26
C LEU A 27 -8.43 -8.58 15.56
N ARG A 28 -7.86 -8.65 16.77
CA ARG A 28 -6.70 -7.83 17.16
C ARG A 28 -5.49 -8.09 16.26
N VAL A 29 -5.12 -9.35 16.04
CA VAL A 29 -3.98 -9.72 15.19
C VAL A 29 -4.22 -9.31 13.74
N ARG A 30 -5.44 -9.52 13.22
CA ARG A 30 -5.82 -9.08 11.87
C ARG A 30 -5.64 -7.57 11.70
N SER A 31 -6.03 -6.77 12.70
CA SER A 31 -5.84 -5.32 12.66
C SER A 31 -4.36 -4.93 12.70
N LEU A 32 -3.51 -5.64 13.45
CA LEU A 32 -2.07 -5.35 13.52
C LEU A 32 -1.33 -5.56 12.19
N VAL A 33 -1.83 -6.46 11.34
CA VAL A 33 -1.24 -6.72 10.01
C VAL A 33 -1.99 -6.04 8.86
N ASN A 34 -3.03 -5.27 9.18
CA ASN A 34 -3.84 -4.59 8.18
C ASN A 34 -3.06 -3.38 7.61
N PRO A 35 -2.79 -3.32 6.28
CA PRO A 35 -2.07 -2.20 5.69
C PRO A 35 -2.76 -0.85 5.91
N LYS A 36 -4.08 -0.82 6.11
CA LYS A 36 -4.86 0.39 6.38
C LYS A 36 -4.54 1.04 7.73
N GLU A 37 -4.07 0.23 8.68
CA GLU A 37 -3.70 0.66 10.03
C GLU A 37 -2.19 0.98 10.16
N ALA A 38 -1.42 0.82 9.08
CA ALA A 38 0.01 1.12 9.10
C ALA A 38 0.26 2.63 9.33
N ARG A 39 1.00 2.97 10.38
CA ARG A 39 1.33 4.36 10.78
C ARG A 39 2.77 4.47 11.26
N LEU A 40 3.28 5.69 11.29
CA LEU A 40 4.57 5.99 11.91
C LEU A 40 4.42 6.36 13.41
N PRO A 41 5.45 6.11 14.24
CA PRO A 41 6.62 5.27 13.95
C PRO A 41 6.22 3.78 13.87
N VAL A 42 6.88 3.02 12.98
CA VAL A 42 6.66 1.56 12.90
C VAL A 42 7.25 0.89 14.14
N THR A 43 6.41 0.18 14.91
CA THR A 43 6.81 -0.54 16.12
C THR A 43 7.06 -2.02 15.83
N TRP A 44 8.27 -2.50 16.12
CA TRP A 44 8.68 -3.87 15.80
C TRP A 44 8.52 -4.86 16.96
N ASP A 45 8.59 -4.39 18.22
CA ASP A 45 8.69 -5.26 19.40
C ASP A 45 7.43 -6.10 19.66
N LYS A 46 6.27 -5.63 19.21
CA LYS A 46 4.96 -6.28 19.39
C LYS A 46 4.35 -6.71 18.05
N ASP A 47 5.17 -6.72 17.00
CA ASP A 47 4.70 -7.03 15.67
C ASP A 47 4.42 -8.55 15.58
N PRO A 48 3.19 -8.95 15.19
CA PRO A 48 2.87 -10.36 14.99
C PRO A 48 3.70 -11.01 13.88
N GLU A 49 4.33 -10.22 13.01
CA GLU A 49 5.27 -10.70 11.99
C GLU A 49 6.70 -10.27 12.34
N PRO A 50 7.44 -11.11 13.10
CA PRO A 50 8.77 -10.77 13.56
C PRO A 50 9.76 -10.68 12.40
N LEU A 51 10.76 -9.82 12.57
CA LEU A 51 11.89 -9.77 11.64
C LEU A 51 12.70 -11.06 11.71
N THR A 52 13.15 -11.54 10.56
CA THR A 52 14.14 -12.63 10.51
C THR A 52 15.48 -12.16 11.07
N LYS A 53 16.32 -13.11 11.53
CA LYS A 53 17.69 -12.80 12.00
C LYS A 53 18.52 -12.03 10.97
N ALA A 54 18.29 -12.28 9.67
CA ALA A 54 18.97 -11.54 8.61
C ALA A 54 18.49 -10.08 8.55
N GLN A 55 17.17 -9.85 8.61
CA GLN A 55 16.58 -8.52 8.59
C GLN A 55 16.95 -7.68 9.82
N THR A 56 17.03 -8.29 11.01
CA THR A 56 17.46 -7.59 12.24
C THR A 56 18.91 -7.13 12.18
N LYS A 57 19.77 -7.82 11.41
CA LYS A 57 21.17 -7.42 11.23
C LYS A 57 21.34 -6.28 10.22
N MET A 58 20.37 -6.07 9.35
CA MET A 58 20.40 -5.01 8.35
C MET A 58 20.07 -3.66 9.03
N PRO A 59 20.77 -2.57 8.69
CA PRO A 59 20.40 -1.25 9.19
C PRO A 59 19.03 -0.86 8.65
N MET A 60 18.29 -0.05 9.41
CA MET A 60 16.94 0.42 9.01
C MET A 60 16.95 1.14 7.65
N SER A 61 18.03 1.85 7.35
CA SER A 61 18.23 2.52 6.06
C SER A 61 18.18 1.55 4.88
N SER A 62 18.56 0.28 5.03
CA SER A 62 18.44 -0.71 3.96
C SER A 62 16.98 -1.03 3.62
N HIS A 63 16.11 -1.14 4.63
CA HIS A 63 14.68 -1.40 4.43
C HIS A 63 13.97 -0.18 3.83
N LEU A 64 14.36 1.03 4.25
CA LEU A 64 13.89 2.28 3.65
C LEU A 64 14.33 2.42 2.18
N THR A 65 15.59 2.09 1.90
CA THR A 65 16.14 2.14 0.54
C THR A 65 15.44 1.15 -0.38
N GLU A 66 15.16 -0.07 0.09
CA GLU A 66 14.41 -1.07 -0.69
C GLU A 66 12.99 -0.58 -1.02
N ALA A 67 12.30 0.01 -0.05
CA ALA A 67 10.96 0.59 -0.24
C ALA A 67 10.97 1.70 -1.29
N ALA A 68 11.90 2.66 -1.17
CA ALA A 68 12.04 3.77 -2.11
C ALA A 68 12.44 3.28 -3.52
N TRP A 69 13.43 2.39 -3.61
CA TRP A 69 13.88 1.84 -4.88
C TRP A 69 12.78 1.09 -5.62
N SER A 70 11.90 0.39 -4.89
CA SER A 70 10.76 -0.32 -5.45
C SER A 70 9.73 0.63 -6.10
N LEU A 71 9.59 1.86 -5.59
CA LEU A 71 8.77 2.90 -6.22
C LEU A 71 9.47 3.48 -7.45
N VAL A 72 10.73 3.89 -7.30
CA VAL A 72 11.43 4.69 -8.32
C VAL A 72 11.80 3.88 -9.56
N ARG A 73 12.22 2.62 -9.41
CA ARG A 73 12.73 1.80 -10.53
C ARG A 73 11.72 1.56 -11.65
N ASN A 74 10.43 1.73 -11.36
CA ASN A 74 9.33 1.49 -12.29
C ASN A 74 8.19 2.49 -12.06
N HIS A 75 8.54 3.74 -11.73
CA HIS A 75 7.61 4.75 -11.23
C HIS A 75 6.42 4.97 -12.17
N GLU A 76 6.64 5.07 -13.48
CA GLU A 76 5.56 5.23 -14.47
C GLU A 76 4.49 4.12 -14.36
N ALA A 77 4.93 2.87 -14.28
CA ALA A 77 4.01 1.74 -14.18
C ALA A 77 3.33 1.68 -12.81
N VAL A 78 4.03 2.06 -11.74
CA VAL A 78 3.47 2.13 -10.39
C VAL A 78 2.42 3.23 -10.29
N ALA A 79 2.70 4.44 -10.80
CA ALA A 79 1.74 5.54 -10.82
C ALA A 79 0.47 5.18 -11.61
N ARG A 80 0.64 4.55 -12.79
CA ARG A 80 -0.50 4.00 -13.56
C ARG A 80 -1.24 2.93 -12.77
N PHE A 81 -0.52 2.03 -12.09
CA PHE A 81 -1.16 1.01 -11.25
C PHE A 81 -2.01 1.64 -10.14
N CYS A 82 -1.49 2.64 -9.41
CA CYS A 82 -2.23 3.40 -8.40
C CYS A 82 -3.48 4.06 -8.98
N ALA A 83 -3.36 4.68 -10.16
CA ALA A 83 -4.45 5.37 -10.83
C ALA A 83 -5.63 4.45 -11.23
N ARG A 84 -5.49 3.13 -11.15
CA ARG A 84 -6.60 2.17 -11.33
C ARG A 84 -7.70 2.33 -10.29
N ALA A 85 -7.37 2.82 -9.09
CA ALA A 85 -8.33 3.03 -8.01
C ALA A 85 -9.46 4.01 -8.37
N ALA A 86 -9.18 4.93 -9.29
CA ALA A 86 -10.14 5.90 -9.81
C ALA A 86 -10.65 5.52 -11.22
N GLY A 87 -10.37 4.29 -11.66
CA GLY A 87 -10.93 3.73 -12.89
C GLY A 87 -12.36 3.22 -12.65
N GLY A 88 -13.19 3.25 -13.69
CA GLY A 88 -14.60 2.88 -13.60
C GLY A 88 -14.86 1.41 -13.24
N ASP A 89 -13.88 0.53 -13.47
CA ASP A 89 -14.05 -0.93 -13.41
C ASP A 89 -13.35 -1.57 -12.20
N VAL A 90 -12.80 -0.77 -11.26
CA VAL A 90 -11.99 -1.31 -10.17
C VAL A 90 -12.81 -2.19 -9.22
N GLY A 91 -12.35 -3.42 -9.00
CA GLY A 91 -13.01 -4.39 -8.12
C GLY A 91 -14.14 -5.18 -8.78
N ASP A 92 -14.51 -4.86 -10.02
CA ASP A 92 -15.55 -5.56 -10.77
C ASP A 92 -15.20 -7.03 -11.00
N TRP A 93 -13.92 -7.34 -11.18
CA TRP A 93 -13.46 -8.71 -11.36
C TRP A 93 -13.75 -9.61 -10.14
N ALA A 94 -13.76 -9.04 -8.93
CA ALA A 94 -14.04 -9.76 -7.69
C ALA A 94 -15.51 -9.67 -7.25
N ARG A 95 -16.31 -8.79 -7.89
CA ARG A 95 -17.72 -8.58 -7.55
C ARG A 95 -18.51 -9.88 -7.66
N GLY A 96 -19.09 -10.32 -6.55
CA GLY A 96 -19.88 -11.55 -6.47
C GLY A 96 -19.05 -12.83 -6.48
N ASN A 97 -17.71 -12.75 -6.39
CA ASN A 97 -16.84 -13.93 -6.33
C ASN A 97 -15.89 -13.88 -5.11
N PRO A 98 -16.20 -14.60 -4.02
CA PRO A 98 -15.44 -14.54 -2.77
C PRO A 98 -14.02 -15.15 -2.86
N THR A 99 -13.68 -15.85 -3.94
CA THR A 99 -12.34 -16.45 -4.12
C THR A 99 -11.37 -15.52 -4.86
N ARG A 100 -11.84 -14.39 -5.38
CA ARG A 100 -11.01 -13.42 -6.10
C ARG A 100 -10.62 -12.27 -5.18
N SER A 101 -9.40 -11.79 -5.31
CA SER A 101 -8.91 -10.63 -4.55
C SER A 101 -9.28 -9.33 -5.26
N GLU A 102 -10.02 -8.46 -4.58
CA GLU A 102 -10.48 -7.15 -5.09
C GLU A 102 -9.34 -6.27 -5.61
N LEU A 103 -8.16 -6.36 -4.99
CA LEU A 103 -6.98 -5.55 -5.35
C LEU A 103 -6.06 -6.22 -6.39
N ALA A 104 -6.44 -7.40 -6.90
CA ALA A 104 -5.69 -8.14 -7.91
C ALA A 104 -6.39 -8.19 -9.27
N ASP A 105 -7.26 -7.22 -9.54
CA ASP A 105 -8.01 -7.13 -10.80
C ASP A 105 -7.06 -6.94 -12.01
N PRO A 106 -6.98 -7.92 -12.93
CA PRO A 106 -6.12 -7.81 -14.12
C PRO A 106 -6.71 -6.87 -15.18
N TYR A 107 -8.00 -6.55 -15.11
CA TYR A 107 -8.73 -5.74 -16.08
C TYR A 107 -8.90 -4.28 -15.66
N ALA A 108 -8.62 -3.95 -14.38
CA ALA A 108 -8.74 -2.58 -13.87
C ALA A 108 -7.89 -1.59 -14.68
N ARG A 109 -8.54 -0.57 -15.24
CA ARG A 109 -7.94 0.44 -16.11
C ARG A 109 -7.56 1.70 -15.32
N PRO A 110 -6.38 2.29 -15.58
CA PRO A 110 -5.96 3.51 -14.90
C PRO A 110 -6.74 4.73 -15.35
N ASN A 111 -7.09 5.62 -14.42
CA ASN A 111 -7.52 6.97 -14.76
C ASN A 111 -6.29 7.83 -15.10
N LEU A 112 -6.03 8.00 -16.40
CA LEU A 112 -4.81 8.65 -16.90
C LEU A 112 -4.65 10.10 -16.44
N SER A 113 -5.76 10.80 -16.17
CA SER A 113 -5.72 12.19 -15.71
C SER A 113 -5.17 12.37 -14.29
N LEU A 114 -5.03 11.30 -13.51
CA LEU A 114 -4.46 11.33 -12.16
C LEU A 114 -3.01 10.86 -12.12
N VAL A 115 -2.47 10.30 -13.22
CA VAL A 115 -1.16 9.64 -13.20
C VAL A 115 -0.04 10.59 -12.80
N GLU A 116 -0.04 11.82 -13.31
CA GLU A 116 1.03 12.80 -13.05
C GLU A 116 1.07 13.26 -11.59
N VAL A 117 -0.09 13.61 -11.00
CA VAL A 117 -0.17 14.00 -9.58
C VAL A 117 0.16 12.83 -8.66
N VAL A 118 -0.26 11.61 -9.03
CA VAL A 118 0.06 10.40 -8.27
C VAL A 118 1.56 10.08 -8.36
N ASP A 119 2.19 10.19 -9.53
CA ASP A 119 3.64 9.97 -9.69
C ASP A 119 4.44 10.97 -8.83
N SER A 120 4.04 12.25 -8.84
CA SER A 120 4.66 13.29 -8.01
C SER A 120 4.58 12.97 -6.51
N LEU A 121 3.43 12.47 -6.05
CA LEU A 121 3.25 12.05 -4.65
C LEU A 121 4.06 10.80 -4.31
N LEU A 122 4.19 9.83 -5.24
CA LEU A 122 5.04 8.66 -5.04
C LEU A 122 6.52 9.03 -4.98
N LEU A 123 6.95 10.01 -5.77
CA LEU A 123 8.30 10.58 -5.70
C LEU A 123 8.55 11.30 -4.38
N LEU A 124 7.57 12.07 -3.87
CA LEU A 124 7.64 12.66 -2.53
C LEU A 124 7.83 11.57 -1.46
N VAL A 125 7.06 10.47 -1.54
CA VAL A 125 7.19 9.34 -0.62
C VAL A 125 8.57 8.66 -0.73
N ALA A 126 9.10 8.50 -1.95
CA ALA A 126 10.44 7.96 -2.14
C ALA A 126 11.53 8.88 -1.56
N GLY A 127 11.42 10.20 -1.73
CA GLY A 127 12.33 11.19 -1.11
C GLY A 127 12.28 11.16 0.41
N ALA A 128 11.07 11.10 0.98
CA ALA A 128 10.84 10.96 2.41
C ALA A 128 11.49 9.69 2.98
N LEU A 129 11.39 8.56 2.28
CA LEU A 129 12.00 7.29 2.68
C LEU A 129 13.54 7.35 2.64
N LEU A 130 14.14 8.03 1.67
CA LEU A 130 15.59 8.05 1.48
C LEU A 130 16.31 9.10 2.34
N HIS A 131 15.76 10.31 2.45
CA HIS A 131 16.51 11.47 2.94
C HIS A 131 15.70 12.38 3.87
N ASP A 132 14.51 12.79 3.43
CA ASP A 132 13.82 13.93 4.06
C ASP A 132 13.06 13.55 5.34
N GLY A 133 12.84 12.24 5.55
CA GLY A 133 12.02 11.72 6.62
C GLY A 133 10.53 12.00 6.40
N PRO A 134 9.67 11.57 7.33
CA PRO A 134 8.22 11.60 7.13
C PRO A 134 7.60 12.99 7.22
N GLU A 135 8.29 13.97 7.79
CA GLU A 135 7.77 15.34 7.95
C GLU A 135 7.45 16.02 6.62
N VAL A 136 8.24 15.72 5.57
CA VAL A 136 8.01 16.28 4.22
C VAL A 136 6.66 15.85 3.63
N LEU A 137 6.11 14.72 4.08
CA LEU A 137 4.82 14.19 3.60
C LEU A 137 3.64 15.12 3.91
N LYS A 138 3.79 16.01 4.89
CA LYS A 138 2.80 17.07 5.20
C LYS A 138 2.57 18.03 4.02
N THR A 139 3.50 18.07 3.06
CA THR A 139 3.39 18.87 1.83
C THR A 139 2.58 18.18 0.72
N SER A 140 2.08 16.96 0.94
CA SER A 140 1.30 16.20 -0.05
C SER A 140 0.11 17.01 -0.59
N GLY A 141 -0.58 17.77 0.26
CA GLY A 141 -1.69 18.61 -0.18
C GLY A 141 -1.28 19.73 -1.13
N SER A 142 -0.12 20.37 -0.90
CA SER A 142 0.42 21.39 -1.80
C SER A 142 0.79 20.82 -3.17
N ILE A 143 1.22 19.55 -3.26
CA ILE A 143 1.45 18.87 -4.54
C ILE A 143 0.13 18.73 -5.32
N VAL A 144 -0.95 18.34 -4.65
CA VAL A 144 -2.27 18.22 -5.30
C VAL A 144 -2.76 19.59 -5.76
N GLU A 145 -2.64 20.62 -4.93
CA GLU A 145 -3.02 22.00 -5.26
C GLU A 145 -2.25 22.53 -6.47
N ALA A 146 -0.95 22.21 -6.58
CA ALA A 146 -0.10 22.65 -7.68
C ALA A 146 -0.23 21.81 -8.97
N SER A 147 -0.93 20.67 -8.92
CA SER A 147 -1.00 19.70 -10.04
C SER A 147 -1.85 20.15 -11.23
N GLY A 148 -2.59 21.25 -11.10
CA GLY A 148 -3.58 21.68 -12.11
C GLY A 148 -4.83 20.79 -12.18
N LEU A 149 -4.94 19.75 -11.33
CA LEU A 149 -6.13 18.92 -11.21
C LEU A 149 -7.31 19.74 -10.66
N GLU A 150 -8.48 19.59 -11.28
CA GLU A 150 -9.71 20.22 -10.79
C GLU A 150 -10.01 19.86 -9.33
N ARG A 151 -10.39 20.86 -8.53
CA ARG A 151 -10.64 20.69 -7.09
C ARG A 151 -11.69 19.64 -6.76
N SER A 152 -12.71 19.49 -7.62
CA SER A 152 -13.76 18.46 -7.50
C SER A 152 -13.21 17.02 -7.50
N ARG A 153 -12.01 16.83 -8.04
CA ARG A 153 -11.36 15.54 -8.28
C ARG A 153 -10.25 15.21 -7.30
N TRP A 154 -9.88 16.13 -6.40
CA TRP A 154 -8.82 15.91 -5.40
C TRP A 154 -9.09 14.69 -4.52
N LYS A 155 -10.37 14.42 -4.24
CA LYS A 155 -10.83 13.24 -3.49
C LYS A 155 -10.46 11.90 -4.14
N GLU A 156 -10.19 11.88 -5.45
CA GLU A 156 -9.79 10.67 -6.18
C GLU A 156 -8.32 10.29 -5.92
N VAL A 157 -7.48 11.23 -5.46
CA VAL A 157 -6.03 11.03 -5.27
C VAL A 157 -5.71 10.10 -4.11
N GLY A 158 -6.39 10.26 -2.97
CA GLY A 158 -6.20 9.43 -1.78
C GLY A 158 -6.42 7.94 -2.04
N PRO A 159 -7.55 7.55 -2.69
CA PRO A 159 -7.78 6.17 -3.14
C PRO A 159 -6.64 5.60 -3.99
N CYS A 160 -6.00 6.39 -4.87
CA CYS A 160 -4.88 5.91 -5.68
C CYS A 160 -3.67 5.49 -4.85
N LEU A 161 -3.28 6.30 -3.86
CA LEU A 161 -2.19 5.92 -2.94
C LEU A 161 -2.58 4.76 -2.03
N ALA A 162 -3.84 4.74 -1.56
CA ALA A 162 -4.37 3.67 -0.73
C ALA A 162 -4.38 2.33 -1.48
N TYR A 163 -4.67 2.34 -2.78
CA TYR A 163 -4.66 1.16 -3.63
C TYR A 163 -3.28 0.50 -3.68
N LEU A 164 -2.20 1.28 -3.79
CA LEU A 164 -0.84 0.74 -3.67
C LEU A 164 -0.56 0.22 -2.27
N ARG A 165 -0.83 1.03 -1.24
CA ARG A 165 -0.60 0.68 0.18
C ARG A 165 -1.20 -0.69 0.50
N ASP A 166 -2.45 -0.89 0.12
CA ASP A 166 -3.21 -2.09 0.44
C ASP A 166 -2.78 -3.29 -0.41
N ARG A 167 -2.21 -3.06 -1.61
CA ARG A 167 -1.80 -4.12 -2.54
C ARG A 167 -0.36 -4.61 -2.37
N VAL A 168 0.56 -3.83 -1.76
CA VAL A 168 1.97 -4.24 -1.62
C VAL A 168 2.04 -5.68 -1.11
N GLY A 169 2.58 -6.59 -1.91
CA GLY A 169 2.64 -8.02 -1.60
C GLY A 169 4.02 -8.43 -1.13
N VAL A 170 4.09 -9.18 -0.03
CA VAL A 170 5.34 -9.74 0.48
C VAL A 170 5.42 -11.21 0.04
N PRO A 171 6.60 -11.86 -0.06
CA PRO A 171 7.89 -11.27 -0.37
C PRO A 171 8.03 -10.88 -1.86
N ARG A 172 6.94 -10.91 -2.64
CA ARG A 172 6.97 -10.75 -4.10
C ARG A 172 7.46 -9.36 -4.54
N ASP A 173 6.93 -8.29 -3.94
CA ASP A 173 7.31 -6.92 -4.31
C ASP A 173 8.56 -6.46 -3.55
N MET A 174 8.63 -6.75 -2.24
CA MET A 174 9.73 -6.38 -1.33
C MET A 174 9.68 -7.21 -0.04
N GLN A 175 10.70 -7.05 0.81
CA GLN A 175 10.74 -7.64 2.14
C GLN A 175 9.68 -7.03 3.09
N MET A 176 9.27 -7.81 4.09
CA MET A 176 8.29 -7.39 5.10
C MET A 176 8.59 -6.04 5.77
N PRO A 177 9.80 -5.77 6.30
CA PRO A 177 10.11 -4.47 6.90
C PRO A 177 9.98 -3.31 5.93
N ALA A 178 10.48 -3.46 4.69
CA ALA A 178 10.34 -2.46 3.64
C ALA A 178 8.85 -2.19 3.31
N ALA A 179 8.04 -3.25 3.21
CA ALA A 179 6.60 -3.13 2.96
C ALA A 179 5.88 -2.38 4.08
N LYS A 180 6.21 -2.65 5.35
CA LYS A 180 5.61 -1.97 6.51
C LYS A 180 5.95 -0.49 6.54
N LEU A 181 7.21 -0.14 6.29
CA LEU A 181 7.65 1.24 6.18
C LEU A 181 6.94 1.95 5.02
N LEU A 182 6.92 1.36 3.83
CA LEU A 182 6.23 1.93 2.68
C LEU A 182 4.74 2.18 2.97
N ARG A 183 4.06 1.20 3.58
CA ARG A 183 2.64 1.33 3.93
C ARG A 183 2.39 2.46 4.91
N ALA A 184 3.24 2.62 5.92
CA ALA A 184 3.14 3.69 6.89
C ALA A 184 3.37 5.07 6.25
N TYR A 185 4.41 5.21 5.43
CA TYR A 185 4.70 6.47 4.71
C TYR A 185 3.58 6.84 3.74
N LEU A 186 3.03 5.88 2.99
CA LEU A 186 1.83 6.12 2.17
C LEU A 186 0.64 6.55 3.03
N GLY A 187 0.48 5.97 4.21
CA GLY A 187 -0.54 6.37 5.19
C GLY A 187 -0.42 7.83 5.62
N GLU A 188 0.78 8.30 5.95
CA GLU A 188 1.04 9.70 6.32
C GLU A 188 0.81 10.66 5.14
N ALA A 189 1.22 10.27 3.92
CA ALA A 189 0.96 11.05 2.72
C ALA A 189 -0.55 11.20 2.46
N ILE A 190 -1.31 10.09 2.57
CA ILE A 190 -2.78 10.10 2.42
C ILE A 190 -3.45 10.98 3.48
N ALA A 191 -3.00 10.91 4.74
CA ALA A 191 -3.53 11.72 5.83
C ALA A 191 -3.27 13.23 5.63
N SER A 192 -2.26 13.57 4.84
CA SER A 192 -1.86 14.94 4.52
C SER A 192 -2.46 15.49 3.23
N LEU A 193 -3.35 14.73 2.57
CA LEU A 193 -4.09 15.19 1.40
C LEU A 193 -5.21 16.16 1.82
N PRO A 194 -5.61 17.10 0.94
CA PRO A 194 -6.66 18.04 1.25
C PRO A 194 -7.99 17.31 1.50
N ALA A 195 -8.71 17.72 2.53
CA ALA A 195 -10.06 17.25 2.77
C ALA A 195 -10.95 17.64 1.58
N SER A 196 -11.76 16.67 1.13
CA SER A 196 -12.75 16.81 0.07
C SER A 196 -13.88 17.75 0.48
#